data_AF-A0A2P6NBD9-F1
#
_entry.id   AF-A0A2P6NBD9-F1
#
_cell.length_a   1.000
_cell.length_b   1.000
_cell.length_c   1.000
_cell.angle_alpha   90.00
_cell.angle_beta   90.00
_cell.angle_gamma   90.00
#
_symmetry.space_group_name_H-M   'P 1'
#
loop_
_entity.id
_entity.type
_entity.pdbx_description
1 polymer ?
#
loop_
_entity_poly.entity_id
_entity_poly.type
_entity_poly.pdbx_seq_one_letter_code
_entity_poly.pdbx_strand_id
1 'polypeptide(L)'
;MRRRGNHQVESLSPCMSSDVSTLNCEVPGRLSDVQSTTVQLMQPSSVSDDSQNLALTVLNSDDRGIITFEYPSTGNVRRFLSVNDAAREMLQGFRWNFSYDFWRSVDHVGDTGESMILTGVIFRGLHLKMRRVKVGEKTIVVIHAERSQERNIEADFAFQFGGVQKFSDVEKDLFSRVVAGIRTLLISLTTQDSEGCIRFLAVNENIARAHKLSSPREIRGKSVYQLGCSPSDVEAISELYYSNYNFQTGKSNFTALLNGCTTYQEHRTMCPGVVLSVIMVEPRDAKSAQENKSVDEHRVVSKVWKKKQWDVFVESLLQHVKENQKLASISLHKLPNAFLNDERSVYCYVYRGRCIPSGMKDGLKWTSSRNIISGGRLQRRYFYTVLDDGRKMKRRVMWMSDAPELYVVEHRHLSHCGPIVSNQLVGMDWEVLIDAVSERADARMLQSFAELGEEYFDSAAGQSQRSESDDVSNYVNGVLDHAQMVVDNFDWAKMF
;
A
#
# COMPACT_ATOMS: atom_id res chain seq x y z
N MET A 1 14.52 -41.45 43.12
CA MET A 1 13.23 -42.06 42.70
C MET A 1 12.21 -40.98 42.42
N ARG A 2 11.99 -40.64 41.15
CA ARG A 2 10.74 -40.05 40.62
C ARG A 2 10.82 -40.12 39.09
N ARG A 3 10.06 -41.05 38.52
CA ARG A 3 9.81 -41.23 37.08
C ARG A 3 8.72 -40.24 36.64
N ARG A 4 8.94 -39.56 35.51
CA ARG A 4 7.96 -39.14 34.48
C ARG A 4 8.80 -38.83 33.23
N GLY A 5 8.53 -39.29 32.01
CA GLY A 5 7.33 -39.85 31.41
C GLY A 5 7.28 -39.27 29.99
N ASN A 6 7.95 -39.93 29.04
CA ASN A 6 7.97 -39.54 27.63
C ASN A 6 6.60 -39.81 27.00
N HIS A 7 5.96 -38.78 26.44
CA HIS A 7 4.87 -38.95 25.50
C HIS A 7 5.37 -38.63 24.10
N GLN A 8 5.51 -39.68 23.30
CA GLN A 8 5.45 -39.62 21.84
C GLN A 8 4.02 -39.21 21.45
N VAL A 9 3.89 -38.31 20.48
CA VAL A 9 2.65 -38.08 19.75
C VAL A 9 2.91 -38.52 18.31
N GLU A 10 2.17 -39.56 17.92
CA GLU A 10 2.16 -40.15 16.59
C GLU A 10 1.44 -39.25 15.58
N SER A 11 1.95 -39.33 14.36
CA SER A 11 1.44 -38.78 13.10
C SER A 11 0.06 -39.32 12.75
N LEU A 12 -0.84 -38.43 12.29
CA LEU A 12 -2.04 -38.82 11.54
C LEU A 12 -2.26 -37.90 10.32
N SER A 13 -2.30 -38.55 9.18
CA SER A 13 -3.06 -38.25 7.95
C SER A 13 -3.57 -39.64 7.47
N PRO A 14 -4.54 -39.81 6.55
CA PRO A 14 -5.14 -38.87 5.58
C PRO A 14 -6.68 -39.08 5.36
N CYS A 15 -7.18 -38.70 4.16
CA CYS A 15 -8.49 -38.99 3.52
C CYS A 15 -9.64 -37.99 3.77
N MET A 16 -10.66 -37.83 2.92
CA MET A 16 -10.92 -37.87 1.47
C MET A 16 -12.40 -37.43 1.33
N SER A 17 -12.73 -36.74 0.23
CA SER A 17 -14.05 -36.54 -0.44
C SER A 17 -15.37 -36.90 0.27
N SER A 18 -16.36 -36.01 0.18
CA SER A 18 -17.70 -36.37 -0.33
C SER A 18 -18.54 -35.15 -0.71
N ASP A 19 -19.14 -35.24 -1.89
CA ASP A 19 -20.24 -34.43 -2.43
C ASP A 19 -21.48 -34.41 -1.53
N VAL A 20 -22.42 -33.47 -1.78
CA VAL A 20 -23.88 -33.71 -1.89
C VAL A 20 -24.65 -32.39 -2.20
N SER A 21 -25.24 -32.40 -3.40
CA SER A 21 -26.63 -32.08 -3.78
C SER A 21 -27.37 -30.81 -3.33
N THR A 22 -27.77 -30.07 -4.36
CA THR A 22 -28.94 -29.19 -4.58
C THR A 22 -30.27 -29.61 -3.93
N LEU A 23 -31.04 -28.61 -3.48
CA LEU A 23 -32.50 -28.68 -3.30
C LEU A 23 -33.16 -27.37 -3.77
N ASN A 24 -34.00 -27.50 -4.81
CA ASN A 24 -34.98 -26.53 -5.27
C ASN A 24 -36.24 -26.60 -4.38
N CYS A 25 -36.86 -25.45 -4.09
CA CYS A 25 -38.28 -25.40 -3.71
C CYS A 25 -38.99 -24.28 -4.47
N GLU A 26 -40.02 -24.69 -5.21
CA GLU A 26 -40.96 -23.86 -5.94
C GLU A 26 -42.07 -23.27 -5.03
N VAL A 27 -42.72 -22.26 -5.61
CA VAL A 27 -43.84 -21.39 -5.20
C VAL A 27 -45.14 -22.18 -4.86
N PRO A 28 -46.10 -21.60 -4.10
CA PRO A 28 -47.24 -20.84 -4.69
C PRO A 28 -47.66 -19.65 -3.78
N GLY A 29 -48.41 -18.60 -4.14
CA GLY A 29 -49.37 -18.30 -5.21
C GLY A 29 -50.57 -17.54 -4.60
N ARG A 30 -51.21 -16.66 -5.40
CA ARG A 30 -52.57 -16.04 -5.25
C ARG A 30 -52.73 -14.82 -4.32
N LEU A 31 -53.05 -13.62 -4.86
CA LEU A 31 -54.34 -13.05 -5.33
C LEU A 31 -55.07 -12.30 -4.20
N SER A 32 -55.25 -10.98 -4.38
CA SER A 32 -56.57 -10.34 -4.26
C SER A 32 -56.51 -8.85 -4.62
N ASP A 33 -57.37 -8.48 -5.55
CA ASP A 33 -57.72 -7.13 -5.97
C ASP A 33 -58.31 -6.30 -4.84
N VAL A 34 -57.98 -5.01 -4.79
CA VAL A 34 -58.84 -3.96 -4.22
C VAL A 34 -58.80 -2.74 -5.13
N GLN A 35 -59.93 -2.46 -5.76
CA GLN A 35 -60.23 -1.22 -6.46
C GLN A 35 -60.37 -0.09 -5.43
N SER A 36 -59.74 1.06 -5.69
CA SER A 36 -60.10 2.31 -5.02
C SER A 36 -60.05 3.47 -6.01
N THR A 37 -61.23 3.99 -6.29
CA THR A 37 -61.52 5.14 -7.14
C THR A 37 -61.10 6.42 -6.40
N THR A 38 -60.27 7.27 -6.99
CA THR A 38 -60.04 8.64 -6.47
C THR A 38 -59.73 9.62 -7.61
N VAL A 39 -60.70 10.51 -7.83
CA VAL A 39 -60.65 11.91 -8.29
C VAL A 39 -59.51 12.33 -9.24
N GLN A 40 -59.86 12.49 -10.52
CA GLN A 40 -59.06 13.22 -11.52
C GLN A 40 -59.08 14.73 -11.21
N LEU A 41 -57.93 15.25 -10.79
CA LEU A 41 -57.57 16.66 -10.93
C LEU A 41 -56.80 16.81 -12.25
N MET A 42 -57.34 17.61 -13.17
CA MET A 42 -56.68 17.96 -14.43
C MET A 42 -55.31 18.60 -14.14
N GLN A 43 -54.24 17.86 -14.43
CA GLN A 43 -52.89 18.40 -14.51
C GLN A 43 -52.60 18.92 -15.93
N PRO A 44 -51.81 19.99 -16.07
CA PRO A 44 -51.45 20.54 -17.37
C PRO A 44 -50.48 19.61 -18.13
N SER A 45 -50.98 19.02 -19.22
CA SER A 45 -50.32 18.77 -20.52
C SER A 45 -48.86 18.28 -20.55
N SER A 46 -48.70 16.95 -20.53
CA SER A 46 -47.97 16.02 -21.44
C SER A 46 -46.84 16.44 -22.42
N VAL A 47 -46.30 17.66 -22.43
CA VAL A 47 -45.21 18.03 -23.37
C VAL A 47 -43.82 17.53 -22.88
N SER A 48 -43.69 17.24 -21.59
CA SER A 48 -42.45 16.76 -20.97
C SER A 48 -42.07 15.34 -21.40
N ASP A 49 -43.04 14.43 -21.48
CA ASP A 49 -42.77 13.00 -21.71
C ASP A 49 -42.27 12.72 -23.12
N ASP A 50 -42.78 13.41 -24.14
CA ASP A 50 -42.34 13.21 -25.53
C ASP A 50 -40.87 13.59 -25.73
N SER A 51 -40.41 14.67 -25.09
CA SER A 51 -39.02 15.12 -25.18
C SER A 51 -38.03 14.20 -24.45
N GLN A 52 -38.44 13.65 -23.30
CA GLN A 52 -37.63 12.68 -22.55
C GLN A 52 -37.57 11.34 -23.27
N ASN A 53 -38.68 10.86 -23.83
CA ASN A 53 -38.73 9.64 -24.62
C ASN A 53 -37.88 9.76 -25.89
N LEU A 54 -37.91 10.90 -26.56
CA LEU A 54 -37.04 11.16 -27.71
C LEU A 54 -35.56 11.18 -27.31
N ALA A 55 -35.19 11.84 -26.20
CA ALA A 55 -33.82 11.87 -25.71
C ALA A 55 -33.30 10.48 -25.32
N LEU A 56 -34.13 9.65 -24.67
CA LEU A 56 -33.78 8.26 -24.35
C LEU A 56 -33.64 7.41 -25.61
N THR A 57 -34.48 7.63 -26.61
CA THR A 57 -34.39 6.93 -27.91
C THR A 57 -33.08 7.28 -28.65
N VAL A 58 -32.69 8.56 -28.65
CA VAL A 58 -31.41 9.01 -29.22
C VAL A 58 -30.22 8.42 -28.44
N LEU A 59 -30.27 8.39 -27.11
CA LEU A 59 -29.19 7.78 -26.31
C LEU A 59 -29.07 6.27 -26.51
N ASN A 60 -30.21 5.58 -26.69
CA ASN A 60 -30.24 4.13 -26.92
C ASN A 60 -29.78 3.73 -28.33
N SER A 61 -29.83 4.67 -29.29
CA SER A 61 -29.36 4.46 -30.67
C SER A 61 -27.91 4.88 -30.91
N ASP A 62 -27.21 5.41 -29.90
CA ASP A 62 -25.79 5.73 -30.00
C ASP A 62 -24.95 4.43 -29.89
N ASP A 63 -24.08 4.21 -30.87
CA ASP A 63 -23.22 3.02 -30.94
C ASP A 63 -22.14 3.00 -29.83
N ARG A 64 -21.88 4.14 -29.19
CA ARG A 64 -20.95 4.22 -28.05
C ARG A 64 -21.66 3.74 -26.80
N GLY A 65 -20.93 3.12 -25.89
CA GLY A 65 -21.50 2.78 -24.59
C GLY A 65 -21.81 4.05 -23.80
N ILE A 66 -23.05 4.23 -23.35
CA ILE A 66 -23.45 5.37 -22.52
C ILE A 66 -24.11 4.88 -21.24
N ILE A 67 -23.60 5.36 -20.11
CA ILE A 67 -24.15 5.15 -18.77
C ILE A 67 -24.44 6.51 -18.17
N THR A 68 -25.59 6.67 -17.51
CA THR A 68 -25.97 7.93 -16.87
C THR A 68 -26.36 7.75 -15.41
N PHE A 69 -25.86 8.66 -14.57
CA PHE A 69 -26.18 8.74 -13.15
C PHE A 69 -26.71 10.15 -12.83
N GLU A 70 -27.81 10.22 -12.08
CA GLU A 70 -28.26 11.45 -11.45
C GLU A 70 -27.37 11.72 -10.23
N TYR A 71 -26.69 12.86 -10.26
CA TYR A 71 -25.87 13.36 -9.18
C TYR A 71 -26.74 14.21 -8.25
N PRO A 72 -26.88 13.83 -6.97
CA PRO A 72 -27.78 14.52 -6.05
C PRO A 72 -27.32 15.95 -5.77
N SER A 73 -28.25 16.89 -5.68
CA SER A 73 -27.96 18.25 -5.20
C SER A 73 -27.74 18.31 -3.69
N THR A 74 -28.28 17.32 -2.95
CA THR A 74 -28.08 17.14 -1.51
C THR A 74 -27.96 15.65 -1.17
N GLY A 75 -26.95 15.29 -0.37
CA GLY A 75 -26.68 13.90 0.04
C GLY A 75 -25.70 13.14 -0.86
N ASN A 76 -25.50 11.85 -0.56
CA ASN A 76 -24.45 11.01 -1.18
C ASN A 76 -25.02 9.86 -2.04
N VAL A 77 -26.32 9.81 -2.30
CA VAL A 77 -26.92 8.70 -3.05
C VAL A 77 -27.04 9.07 -4.51
N ARG A 78 -26.21 8.45 -5.36
CA ARG A 78 -26.29 8.57 -6.81
C ARG A 78 -27.41 7.66 -7.30
N ARG A 79 -28.30 8.19 -8.15
CA ARG A 79 -29.37 7.38 -8.73
C ARG A 79 -28.98 6.97 -10.13
N PHE A 80 -28.91 5.67 -10.39
CA PHE A 80 -28.76 5.14 -11.74
C PHE A 80 -29.97 5.56 -12.58
N LEU A 81 -29.72 6.16 -13.74
CA LEU A 81 -30.78 6.63 -14.64
C LEU A 81 -30.96 5.66 -15.81
N SER A 82 -29.91 5.46 -16.60
CA SER A 82 -29.97 4.61 -17.79
C SER A 82 -28.62 4.02 -18.17
N VAL A 83 -28.70 2.91 -18.92
CA VAL A 83 -27.58 2.36 -19.69
C VAL A 83 -28.09 1.91 -21.05
N ASN A 84 -27.44 2.36 -22.11
CA ASN A 84 -27.80 1.94 -23.46
C ASN A 84 -27.30 0.52 -23.76
N ASP A 85 -27.74 -0.04 -24.88
CA ASP A 85 -27.45 -1.42 -25.24
C ASP A 85 -25.95 -1.65 -25.52
N ALA A 86 -25.28 -0.68 -26.15
CA ALA A 86 -23.84 -0.72 -26.39
C ALA A 86 -23.04 -0.79 -25.07
N ALA A 87 -23.37 0.03 -24.07
CA ALA A 87 -22.70 -0.03 -22.77
C ALA A 87 -23.05 -1.33 -22.04
N ARG A 88 -24.29 -1.82 -22.15
CA ARG A 88 -24.67 -3.11 -21.54
C ARG A 88 -23.86 -4.26 -22.13
N GLU A 89 -23.67 -4.28 -23.45
CA GLU A 89 -22.81 -5.26 -24.13
C GLU A 89 -21.34 -5.11 -23.71
N MET A 90 -20.80 -3.89 -23.70
CA MET A 90 -19.43 -3.63 -23.22
C MET A 90 -19.23 -4.04 -21.76
N LEU A 91 -20.28 -3.98 -20.95
CA LEU A 91 -20.25 -4.28 -19.52
C LEU A 91 -20.70 -5.70 -19.17
N GLN A 92 -21.09 -6.56 -20.12
CA GLN A 92 -21.66 -7.89 -19.84
C GLN A 92 -20.76 -8.82 -19.00
N GLY A 93 -19.43 -8.59 -18.99
CA GLY A 93 -18.47 -9.32 -18.15
C GLY A 93 -18.22 -8.69 -16.78
N PHE A 94 -18.61 -7.44 -16.57
CA PHE A 94 -18.47 -6.76 -15.30
C PHE A 94 -19.77 -6.90 -14.52
N ARG A 95 -19.75 -7.63 -13.40
CA ARG A 95 -20.83 -7.48 -12.42
C ARG A 95 -20.89 -5.99 -12.10
N TRP A 96 -22.07 -5.38 -12.07
CA TRP A 96 -22.33 -3.95 -11.82
C TRP A 96 -21.82 -3.41 -10.45
N ASN A 97 -20.86 -4.10 -9.84
CA ASN A 97 -20.03 -3.68 -8.74
C ASN A 97 -18.97 -2.70 -9.25
N PHE A 98 -19.41 -1.48 -9.47
CA PHE A 98 -18.50 -0.35 -9.66
C PHE A 98 -17.62 -0.18 -8.43
N SER A 99 -16.32 -0.01 -8.65
CA SER A 99 -15.36 0.17 -7.56
C SER A 99 -15.52 1.51 -6.85
N TYR A 100 -14.90 1.61 -5.68
CA TYR A 100 -14.82 2.87 -4.95
C TYR A 100 -14.24 4.01 -5.80
N ASP A 101 -13.23 3.74 -6.63
CA ASP A 101 -12.60 4.79 -7.46
C ASP A 101 -13.44 5.21 -8.65
N PHE A 102 -14.22 4.28 -9.21
CA PHE A 102 -15.24 4.63 -10.19
C PHE A 102 -16.20 5.65 -9.56
N TRP A 103 -16.71 5.36 -8.36
CA TRP A 103 -17.63 6.27 -7.67
C TRP A 103 -16.97 7.60 -7.32
N ARG A 104 -15.71 7.58 -6.86
CA ARG A 104 -14.94 8.80 -6.58
C ARG A 104 -14.76 9.67 -7.82
N SER A 105 -14.58 9.04 -8.99
CA SER A 105 -14.48 9.74 -10.27
C SER A 105 -15.82 10.34 -10.67
N VAL A 106 -16.92 9.58 -10.52
CA VAL A 106 -18.28 10.08 -10.73
C VAL A 106 -18.57 11.29 -9.84
N ASP A 107 -18.17 11.22 -8.56
CA ASP A 107 -18.34 12.31 -7.58
C ASP A 107 -17.54 13.54 -7.96
N HIS A 108 -16.27 13.36 -8.29
CA HIS A 108 -15.41 14.46 -8.72
C HIS A 108 -15.99 15.19 -9.93
N VAL A 109 -16.45 14.45 -10.95
CA VAL A 109 -17.10 15.03 -12.13
C VAL A 109 -18.43 15.70 -11.77
N GLY A 110 -19.22 15.11 -10.88
CA GLY A 110 -20.48 15.68 -10.38
C GLY A 110 -20.29 17.02 -9.67
N ASP A 111 -19.34 17.08 -8.73
CA ASP A 111 -19.05 18.25 -7.91
C ASP A 111 -18.39 19.38 -8.72
N THR A 112 -17.29 19.07 -9.41
CA THR A 112 -16.46 20.08 -10.06
C THR A 112 -17.00 20.45 -11.45
N GLY A 113 -17.55 19.48 -12.17
CA GLY A 113 -17.88 19.60 -13.59
C GLY A 113 -16.70 19.44 -14.53
N GLU A 114 -15.50 19.21 -14.01
CA GLU A 114 -14.34 18.89 -14.83
C GLU A 114 -14.56 17.54 -15.49
N SER A 115 -14.28 17.45 -16.79
CA SER A 115 -14.38 16.17 -17.51
C SER A 115 -13.19 15.29 -17.14
N MET A 116 -13.43 14.01 -16.92
CA MET A 116 -12.41 13.06 -16.51
C MET A 116 -12.36 11.88 -17.48
N ILE A 117 -11.17 11.38 -17.78
CA ILE A 117 -10.99 10.14 -18.53
C ILE A 117 -10.44 9.11 -17.56
N LEU A 118 -11.25 8.11 -17.25
CA LEU A 118 -10.85 6.97 -16.44
C LEU A 118 -10.37 5.87 -17.38
N THR A 119 -9.05 5.67 -17.40
CA THR A 119 -8.38 4.51 -18.00
C THR A 119 -8.06 3.55 -16.87
N GLY A 120 -9.03 2.69 -16.55
CA GLY A 120 -9.01 1.91 -15.33
C GLY A 120 -8.57 0.47 -15.54
N VAL A 121 -7.79 -0.05 -14.58
CA VAL A 121 -7.48 -1.49 -14.42
C VAL A 121 -8.76 -2.34 -14.29
N ILE A 122 -9.87 -1.71 -13.89
CA ILE A 122 -11.15 -2.34 -13.57
C ILE A 122 -12.01 -2.54 -14.81
N PHE A 123 -11.91 -1.65 -15.81
CA PHE A 123 -12.61 -1.76 -17.08
C PHE A 123 -11.59 -1.96 -18.18
N ARG A 124 -10.91 -3.12 -18.15
CA ARG A 124 -9.87 -3.45 -19.12
C ARG A 124 -10.43 -3.42 -20.53
N GLY A 125 -9.69 -2.77 -21.40
CA GLY A 125 -10.13 -2.60 -22.77
C GLY A 125 -11.22 -1.52 -22.96
N LEU A 126 -11.57 -0.75 -21.92
CA LEU A 126 -12.56 0.32 -22.01
C LEU A 126 -11.95 1.66 -21.56
N HIS A 127 -12.12 2.68 -22.39
CA HIS A 127 -11.92 4.07 -22.02
C HIS A 127 -13.25 4.65 -21.54
N LEU A 128 -13.29 5.07 -20.28
CA LEU A 128 -14.47 5.72 -19.71
C LEU A 128 -14.26 7.23 -19.66
N LYS A 129 -14.92 7.96 -20.55
CA LYS A 129 -14.93 9.43 -20.54
C LYS A 129 -16.17 9.93 -19.80
N MET A 130 -15.94 10.55 -18.65
CA MET A 130 -16.96 11.07 -17.76
C MET A 130 -17.10 12.58 -17.95
N ARG A 131 -18.34 13.07 -18.02
CA ARG A 131 -18.63 14.50 -18.07
C ARG A 131 -19.92 14.84 -17.33
N ARG A 132 -19.99 16.05 -16.79
CA ARG A 132 -21.19 16.59 -16.16
C ARG A 132 -22.10 17.25 -17.20
N VAL A 133 -23.39 16.97 -17.11
CA VAL A 133 -24.46 17.58 -17.92
C VAL A 133 -25.55 18.08 -16.98
N LYS A 134 -26.05 19.31 -17.20
CA LYS A 134 -27.21 19.84 -16.46
C LYS A 134 -28.46 19.72 -17.32
N VAL A 135 -29.52 19.13 -16.76
CA VAL A 135 -30.83 18.99 -17.41
C VAL A 135 -31.88 19.56 -16.46
N GLY A 136 -32.33 20.78 -16.74
CA GLY A 136 -33.12 21.56 -15.78
C GLY A 136 -32.31 21.82 -14.50
N GLU A 137 -32.90 21.49 -13.35
CA GLU A 137 -32.25 21.60 -12.03
C GLU A 137 -31.40 20.36 -11.67
N LYS A 138 -31.44 19.31 -12.51
CA LYS A 138 -30.73 18.06 -12.23
C LYS A 138 -29.32 18.08 -12.79
N THR A 139 -28.39 17.55 -12.01
CA THR A 139 -27.03 17.28 -12.46
C THR A 139 -26.92 15.81 -12.83
N ILE A 140 -26.44 15.51 -14.04
CA ILE A 140 -26.27 14.16 -14.55
C ILE A 140 -24.79 13.97 -14.89
N VAL A 141 -24.21 12.87 -14.44
CA VAL A 141 -22.89 12.43 -14.90
C VAL A 141 -23.10 11.42 -16.03
N VAL A 142 -22.59 11.78 -17.22
CA VAL A 142 -22.65 10.94 -18.42
C VAL A 142 -21.28 10.30 -18.60
N ILE A 143 -21.28 8.98 -18.73
CA ILE A 143 -20.09 8.16 -18.90
C ILE A 143 -20.16 7.55 -20.28
N HIS A 144 -19.22 7.93 -21.15
CA HIS A 144 -19.01 7.31 -22.45
C HIS A 144 -17.98 6.20 -22.30
N ALA A 145 -18.41 4.95 -22.51
CA ALA A 145 -17.56 3.79 -22.60
C ALA A 145 -17.21 3.52 -24.06
N GLU A 146 -15.93 3.48 -24.36
CA GLU A 146 -15.39 3.14 -25.68
C GLU A 146 -14.46 1.94 -25.53
N ARG A 147 -14.66 0.89 -26.35
CA ARG A 147 -13.66 -0.19 -26.43
C ARG A 147 -12.36 0.41 -26.94
N SER A 148 -11.32 0.35 -26.13
CA SER A 148 -9.97 0.52 -26.65
C SER A 148 -9.79 -0.57 -27.70
N GLN A 149 -9.45 -0.21 -28.94
CA GLN A 149 -8.95 -1.20 -29.89
C GLN A 149 -7.97 -2.10 -29.15
N GLU A 150 -8.17 -3.42 -29.20
CA GLU A 150 -7.24 -4.42 -28.66
C GLU A 150 -5.91 -4.23 -29.38
N ARG A 151 -5.13 -3.26 -28.90
CA ARG A 151 -3.73 -3.16 -29.24
C ARG A 151 -3.12 -4.38 -28.60
N ASN A 152 -2.43 -5.15 -29.42
CA ASN A 152 -1.80 -6.39 -29.01
C ASN A 152 -0.78 -6.03 -27.92
N ILE A 153 -1.21 -6.10 -26.65
CA ILE A 153 -0.51 -5.49 -25.51
C ILE A 153 0.92 -6.03 -25.44
N GLU A 154 1.15 -7.29 -25.80
CA GLU A 154 2.49 -7.88 -25.85
C GLU A 154 3.38 -7.24 -26.93
N ALA A 155 2.84 -6.97 -28.12
CA ALA A 155 3.59 -6.34 -29.21
C ALA A 155 3.82 -4.85 -28.93
N ASP A 156 2.80 -4.15 -28.41
CA ASP A 156 2.92 -2.75 -27.99
C ASP A 156 3.84 -2.60 -26.78
N PHE A 157 3.91 -3.58 -25.87
CA PHE A 157 4.88 -3.58 -24.77
C PHE A 157 6.30 -3.74 -25.27
N ALA A 158 6.53 -4.71 -26.15
CA ALA A 158 7.84 -4.93 -26.75
C ALA A 158 8.32 -3.67 -27.50
N PHE A 159 7.39 -2.94 -28.10
CA PHE A 159 7.64 -1.71 -28.84
C PHE A 159 7.82 -0.46 -27.94
N GLN A 160 6.93 -0.23 -26.97
CA GLN A 160 6.95 0.96 -26.08
C GLN A 160 8.11 0.94 -25.08
N PHE A 161 8.61 -0.22 -24.68
CA PHE A 161 9.68 -0.31 -23.68
C PHE A 161 11.07 -0.61 -24.25
N GLY A 162 11.27 -0.41 -25.56
CA GLY A 162 12.60 -0.51 -26.17
C GLY A 162 13.15 -1.94 -26.26
N GLY A 163 12.28 -2.95 -26.31
CA GLY A 163 12.66 -4.35 -26.45
C GLY A 163 13.04 -5.08 -25.15
N VAL A 164 13.33 -6.38 -25.30
CA VAL A 164 13.52 -7.44 -24.27
C VAL A 164 14.55 -7.11 -23.17
N GLN A 165 15.31 -6.02 -23.31
CA GLN A 165 16.44 -5.67 -22.46
C GLN A 165 16.04 -5.48 -20.98
N LYS A 166 14.90 -4.85 -20.70
CA LYS A 166 14.51 -4.52 -19.31
C LYS A 166 14.06 -5.71 -18.46
N PHE A 167 13.48 -6.73 -19.09
CA PHE A 167 13.18 -7.98 -18.39
C PHE A 167 14.47 -8.63 -17.89
N SER A 168 15.58 -8.42 -18.62
CA SER A 168 16.85 -9.02 -18.28
C SER A 168 17.37 -8.58 -16.92
N ASP A 169 17.07 -7.38 -16.44
CA ASP A 169 17.70 -6.89 -15.21
C ASP A 169 16.99 -7.38 -13.94
N VAL A 170 15.66 -7.51 -14.02
CA VAL A 170 14.89 -8.26 -13.01
C VAL A 170 15.35 -9.72 -12.97
N GLU A 171 15.54 -10.35 -14.14
CA GLU A 171 15.97 -11.75 -14.24
C GLU A 171 17.41 -12.02 -13.83
N LYS A 172 18.33 -11.08 -14.08
CA LYS A 172 19.72 -11.15 -13.61
C LYS A 172 19.81 -11.08 -12.07
N ASP A 173 18.70 -10.74 -11.41
CA ASP A 173 18.60 -10.62 -9.97
C ASP A 173 19.67 -9.67 -9.39
N LEU A 174 19.94 -8.58 -10.11
CA LEU A 174 20.96 -7.61 -9.71
C LEU A 174 20.71 -7.13 -8.29
N PHE A 175 19.46 -6.81 -7.93
CA PHE A 175 19.10 -6.39 -6.59
C PHE A 175 19.46 -7.39 -5.49
N SER A 176 19.10 -8.68 -5.61
CA SER A 176 19.43 -9.63 -4.54
C SER A 176 20.92 -9.97 -4.49
N ARG A 177 21.66 -9.74 -5.59
CA ARG A 177 23.13 -9.87 -5.63
C ARG A 177 23.83 -8.67 -5.02
N VAL A 178 23.35 -7.45 -5.31
CA VAL A 178 23.83 -6.18 -4.75
C VAL A 178 23.57 -6.13 -3.25
N VAL A 179 22.35 -6.47 -2.84
CA VAL A 179 21.98 -6.61 -1.43
C VAL A 179 22.38 -8.02 -0.98
N ALA A 180 23.70 -8.22 -0.89
CA ALA A 180 24.36 -9.51 -0.74
C ALA A 180 23.61 -10.47 0.21
N GLY A 181 22.96 -11.48 -0.37
CA GLY A 181 22.49 -12.67 0.35
C GLY A 181 21.05 -12.67 0.85
N ILE A 182 20.22 -11.68 0.51
CA ILE A 182 18.78 -11.74 0.82
C ILE A 182 18.09 -12.74 -0.11
N ARG A 183 18.19 -14.03 0.22
CA ARG A 183 17.49 -15.14 -0.48
C ARG A 183 15.96 -15.05 -0.37
N THR A 184 15.49 -14.17 0.50
CA THR A 184 14.08 -13.95 0.79
C THR A 184 13.47 -12.85 -0.06
N LEU A 185 14.25 -12.16 -0.90
CA LEU A 185 13.76 -11.10 -1.78
C LEU A 185 13.25 -11.70 -3.09
N LEU A 186 11.97 -11.50 -3.35
CA LEU A 186 11.23 -11.92 -4.53
C LEU A 186 10.88 -10.67 -5.33
N ILE A 187 11.30 -10.60 -6.59
CA ILE A 187 11.00 -9.46 -7.47
C ILE A 187 10.29 -9.98 -8.71
N SER A 188 9.10 -9.47 -8.98
CA SER A 188 8.35 -9.80 -10.19
C SER A 188 7.80 -8.55 -10.87
N LEU A 189 7.82 -8.58 -12.19
CA LEU A 189 7.03 -7.71 -13.03
C LEU A 189 5.84 -8.51 -13.53
N THR A 190 4.63 -8.08 -13.20
CA THR A 190 3.39 -8.75 -13.59
C THR A 190 2.55 -7.86 -14.47
N THR A 191 1.78 -8.49 -15.33
CA THR A 191 0.61 -7.89 -15.98
C THR A 191 -0.62 -8.64 -15.51
N GLN A 192 -1.79 -8.12 -15.83
CA GLN A 192 -3.02 -8.89 -15.74
C GLN A 192 -3.63 -8.90 -17.14
N ASP A 193 -4.36 -9.94 -17.52
CA ASP A 193 -5.00 -10.06 -18.85
C ASP A 193 -6.47 -9.60 -18.83
N SER A 194 -7.17 -9.71 -19.96
CA SER A 194 -8.57 -9.27 -20.10
C SER A 194 -9.53 -10.01 -19.17
N GLU A 195 -9.21 -11.24 -18.78
CA GLU A 195 -9.98 -12.07 -17.85
C GLU A 195 -9.67 -11.74 -16.37
N GLY A 196 -8.77 -10.79 -16.13
CA GLY A 196 -8.34 -10.44 -14.78
C GLY A 196 -7.31 -11.41 -14.20
N CYS A 197 -6.73 -12.30 -15.00
CA CYS A 197 -5.71 -13.23 -14.57
C CYS A 197 -4.32 -12.59 -14.54
N ILE A 198 -3.58 -12.74 -13.44
CA ILE A 198 -2.22 -12.20 -13.29
C ILE A 198 -1.23 -13.09 -14.05
N ARG A 199 -0.37 -12.48 -14.87
CA ARG A 199 0.68 -13.15 -15.66
C ARG A 199 2.04 -12.52 -15.41
N PHE A 200 3.09 -13.35 -15.41
CA PHE A 200 4.45 -12.89 -15.16
C PHE A 200 5.10 -12.40 -16.46
N LEU A 201 5.61 -11.17 -16.45
CA LEU A 201 6.41 -10.61 -17.53
C LEU A 201 7.91 -10.90 -17.32
N ALA A 202 8.37 -10.76 -16.08
CA ALA A 202 9.74 -11.08 -15.66
C ALA A 202 9.77 -11.35 -14.17
N VAL A 203 10.70 -12.17 -13.70
CA VAL A 203 10.93 -12.42 -12.28
C VAL A 203 12.41 -12.58 -11.99
N ASN A 204 12.80 -12.50 -10.72
CA ASN A 204 14.15 -12.84 -10.30
C ASN A 204 14.33 -14.34 -10.02
N GLU A 205 15.58 -14.75 -9.76
CA GLU A 205 15.94 -16.16 -9.53
C GLU A 205 15.20 -16.77 -8.34
N ASN A 206 14.94 -15.97 -7.28
CA ASN A 206 14.26 -16.47 -6.10
C ASN A 206 12.79 -16.83 -6.36
N ILE A 207 12.05 -16.05 -7.17
CA ILE A 207 10.68 -16.42 -7.56
C ILE A 207 10.68 -17.66 -8.46
N ALA A 208 11.59 -17.73 -9.44
CA ALA A 208 11.72 -18.90 -10.30
C ALA A 208 11.92 -20.18 -9.47
N ARG A 209 12.82 -20.12 -8.47
CA ARG A 209 13.09 -21.20 -7.53
C ARG A 209 11.89 -21.53 -6.66
N ALA A 210 11.15 -20.53 -6.17
CA ALA A 210 9.93 -20.73 -5.39
C ALA A 210 8.85 -21.51 -6.18
N HIS A 211 8.81 -21.32 -7.50
CA HIS A 211 7.94 -22.07 -8.42
C HIS A 211 8.59 -23.31 -9.04
N LYS A 212 9.73 -23.78 -8.52
CA LYS A 212 10.46 -24.98 -8.99
C LYS A 212 10.85 -24.93 -10.47
N LEU A 213 11.14 -23.73 -10.99
CA LEU A 213 11.65 -23.53 -12.34
C LEU A 213 13.18 -23.44 -12.33
N SER A 214 13.83 -23.90 -13.41
CA SER A 214 15.29 -23.86 -13.53
C SER A 214 15.83 -22.48 -13.89
N SER A 215 15.00 -21.62 -14.48
CA SER A 215 15.39 -20.30 -14.94
C SER A 215 14.24 -19.30 -14.80
N PRO A 216 14.50 -18.03 -14.44
CA PRO A 216 13.50 -16.96 -14.47
C PRO A 216 12.74 -16.84 -15.79
N ARG A 217 13.40 -17.12 -16.93
CA ARG A 217 12.79 -17.01 -18.25
C ARG A 217 11.63 -17.97 -18.47
N GLU A 218 11.64 -19.11 -17.78
CA GLU A 218 10.59 -20.13 -17.92
C GLU A 218 9.25 -19.70 -17.34
N ILE A 219 9.21 -18.62 -16.55
CA ILE A 219 7.96 -18.12 -15.98
C ILE A 219 7.22 -17.17 -16.93
N ARG A 220 7.91 -16.61 -17.93
CA ARG A 220 7.36 -15.54 -18.77
C ARG A 220 6.06 -15.97 -19.44
N GLY A 221 5.06 -15.09 -19.41
CA GLY A 221 3.74 -15.30 -19.97
C GLY A 221 2.85 -16.29 -19.18
N LYS A 222 3.42 -17.04 -18.22
CA LYS A 222 2.63 -17.95 -17.39
C LYS A 222 1.74 -17.16 -16.45
N SER A 223 0.51 -17.63 -16.30
CA SER A 223 -0.39 -17.12 -15.29
C SER A 223 -0.08 -17.68 -13.90
N VAL A 224 -0.54 -16.98 -12.86
CA VAL A 224 -0.49 -17.47 -11.48
C VAL A 224 -1.15 -18.84 -11.34
N TYR A 225 -2.21 -19.13 -12.11
CA TYR A 225 -2.89 -20.44 -12.08
C TYR A 225 -2.07 -21.55 -12.76
N GLN A 226 -1.38 -21.25 -13.86
CA GLN A 226 -0.47 -22.21 -14.52
C GLN A 226 0.72 -22.60 -13.62
N LEU A 227 1.04 -21.76 -12.64
CA LEU A 227 2.08 -22.00 -11.63
C LEU A 227 1.55 -22.68 -10.36
N GLY A 228 0.27 -23.06 -10.35
CA GLY A 228 -0.36 -23.79 -9.25
C GLY A 228 -0.79 -22.92 -8.06
N CYS A 229 -0.88 -21.59 -8.21
CA CYS A 229 -1.43 -20.74 -7.15
C CYS A 229 -2.94 -21.02 -6.98
N SER A 230 -3.40 -21.14 -5.73
CA SER A 230 -4.82 -21.30 -5.42
C SER A 230 -5.62 -20.04 -5.82
N PRO A 231 -6.81 -20.17 -6.43
CA PRO A 231 -7.71 -19.04 -6.65
C PRO A 231 -7.99 -18.21 -5.41
N SER A 232 -8.17 -18.85 -4.24
CA SER A 232 -8.40 -18.17 -2.97
C SER A 232 -7.25 -17.25 -2.58
N ASP A 233 -6.02 -17.70 -2.77
CA ASP A 233 -4.82 -16.96 -2.37
C ASP A 233 -4.59 -15.78 -3.32
N VAL A 234 -4.83 -15.99 -4.61
CA VAL A 234 -4.77 -14.93 -5.63
C VAL A 234 -5.81 -13.85 -5.35
N GLU A 235 -7.04 -14.25 -4.99
CA GLU A 235 -8.11 -13.31 -4.65
C GLU A 235 -7.79 -12.53 -3.37
N ALA A 236 -7.34 -13.20 -2.31
CA ALA A 236 -6.97 -12.56 -1.05
C ALA A 236 -5.82 -11.55 -1.21
N ILE A 237 -4.78 -11.89 -1.99
CA ILE A 237 -3.68 -10.97 -2.28
C ILE A 237 -4.14 -9.81 -3.17
N SER A 238 -5.02 -10.06 -4.14
CA SER A 238 -5.59 -9.01 -4.97
C SER A 238 -6.42 -8.02 -4.13
N GLU A 239 -7.22 -8.52 -3.20
CA GLU A 239 -7.99 -7.68 -2.26
C GLU A 239 -7.07 -6.79 -1.42
N LEU A 240 -6.01 -7.36 -0.82
CA LEU A 240 -5.01 -6.60 -0.06
C LEU A 240 -4.29 -5.57 -0.93
N TYR A 241 -3.96 -5.92 -2.18
CA TYR A 241 -3.35 -4.99 -3.12
C TYR A 241 -4.26 -3.78 -3.36
N TYR A 242 -5.52 -4.01 -3.73
CA TYR A 242 -6.45 -2.93 -4.06
C TYR A 242 -6.88 -2.13 -2.82
N SER A 243 -7.01 -2.76 -1.65
CA SER A 243 -7.37 -2.05 -0.41
C SER A 243 -6.26 -1.10 0.07
N ASN A 244 -5.00 -1.38 -0.28
CA ASN A 244 -3.85 -0.56 0.09
C ASN A 244 -3.29 0.27 -1.08
N TYR A 245 -3.94 0.25 -2.24
CA TYR A 245 -3.46 0.95 -3.43
C TYR A 245 -3.73 2.45 -3.35
N ASN A 246 -2.66 3.25 -3.44
CA ASN A 246 -2.71 4.69 -3.51
C ASN A 246 -2.57 5.15 -4.97
N PHE A 247 -3.69 5.55 -5.57
CA PHE A 247 -3.80 6.02 -6.95
C PHE A 247 -2.93 7.24 -7.29
N GLN A 248 -2.67 8.14 -6.34
CA GLN A 248 -1.83 9.31 -6.59
C GLN A 248 -0.37 8.91 -6.79
N THR A 249 0.07 7.92 -6.03
CA THR A 249 1.47 7.44 -6.07
C THR A 249 1.68 6.24 -6.99
N GLY A 250 0.59 5.58 -7.39
CA GLY A 250 0.62 4.30 -8.10
C GLY A 250 1.22 3.16 -7.28
N LYS A 251 1.19 3.23 -5.94
CA LYS A 251 1.83 2.24 -5.04
C LYS A 251 0.81 1.52 -4.17
N SER A 252 1.07 0.26 -3.84
CA SER A 252 0.40 -0.48 -2.77
C SER A 252 1.42 -1.12 -1.86
N ASN A 253 1.22 -1.06 -0.54
CA ASN A 253 2.09 -1.71 0.43
C ASN A 253 1.26 -2.43 1.48
N PHE A 254 1.63 -3.66 1.81
CA PHE A 254 0.93 -4.45 2.82
C PHE A 254 1.77 -5.64 3.30
N THR A 255 1.30 -6.28 4.36
CA THR A 255 1.86 -7.52 4.91
C THR A 255 0.81 -8.61 4.82
N ALA A 256 1.20 -9.81 4.37
CA ALA A 256 0.30 -10.95 4.18
C ALA A 256 0.95 -12.25 4.64
N LEU A 257 0.17 -13.19 5.18
CA LEU A 257 0.64 -14.53 5.50
C LEU A 257 0.40 -15.44 4.29
N LEU A 258 1.48 -15.85 3.60
CA LEU A 258 1.42 -16.71 2.41
C LEU A 258 2.15 -18.01 2.67
N ASN A 259 1.45 -19.14 2.49
CA ASN A 259 2.01 -20.49 2.73
C ASN A 259 2.69 -20.62 4.10
N GLY A 260 2.12 -19.96 5.13
CA GLY A 260 2.66 -19.95 6.49
C GLY A 260 3.92 -19.10 6.70
N CYS A 261 4.33 -18.31 5.71
CA CYS A 261 5.42 -17.33 5.81
C CYS A 261 4.84 -15.91 5.83
N THR A 262 5.37 -15.04 6.70
CA THR A 262 5.04 -13.62 6.66
C THR A 262 5.70 -13.03 5.42
N THR A 263 4.91 -12.42 4.55
CA THR A 263 5.40 -11.70 3.38
C THR A 263 5.08 -10.23 3.52
N TYR A 264 6.00 -9.41 3.05
CA TYR A 264 5.87 -7.98 3.06
C TYR A 264 6.05 -7.51 1.63
N GLN A 265 5.07 -6.78 1.12
CA GLN A 265 4.95 -6.54 -0.30
C GLN A 265 4.87 -5.04 -0.55
N GLU A 266 5.74 -4.56 -1.42
CA GLU A 266 5.63 -3.25 -2.05
C GLU A 266 5.37 -3.46 -3.54
N HIS A 267 4.26 -2.90 -4.02
CA HIS A 267 3.87 -2.92 -5.41
C HIS A 267 3.86 -1.50 -5.96
N ARG A 268 4.29 -1.36 -7.20
CA ARG A 268 4.23 -0.11 -7.94
C ARG A 268 3.76 -0.34 -9.37
N THR A 269 2.71 0.38 -9.75
CA THR A 269 2.27 0.46 -11.13
C THR A 269 3.29 1.25 -11.93
N MET A 270 3.95 0.58 -12.88
CA MET A 270 4.96 1.19 -13.73
C MET A 270 4.31 1.91 -14.92
N CYS A 271 3.21 1.33 -15.41
CA CYS A 271 2.33 1.88 -16.43
C CYS A 271 0.97 1.13 -16.38
N PRO A 272 -0.07 1.57 -17.10
CA PRO A 272 -1.37 0.92 -17.05
C PRO A 272 -1.30 -0.60 -17.31
N GLY A 273 -1.76 -1.38 -16.33
CA GLY A 273 -1.82 -2.83 -16.40
C GLY A 273 -0.55 -3.58 -16.00
N VAL A 274 0.58 -2.88 -15.75
CA VAL A 274 1.84 -3.51 -15.33
C VAL A 274 2.34 -3.02 -13.98
N VAL A 275 2.65 -4.00 -13.13
CA VAL A 275 2.99 -3.80 -11.73
C VAL A 275 4.34 -4.43 -11.44
N LEU A 276 5.26 -3.64 -10.92
CA LEU A 276 6.48 -4.13 -10.28
C LEU A 276 6.15 -4.48 -8.83
N SER A 277 6.44 -5.71 -8.44
CA SER A 277 6.23 -6.21 -7.08
C SER A 277 7.57 -6.60 -6.48
N VAL A 278 7.87 -6.05 -5.31
CA VAL A 278 9.01 -6.38 -4.47
C VAL A 278 8.45 -7.00 -3.20
N ILE A 279 8.68 -8.30 -3.03
CA ILE A 279 8.12 -9.11 -1.96
C ILE A 279 9.28 -9.64 -1.13
N MET A 280 9.26 -9.44 0.18
CA MET A 280 10.25 -10.01 1.08
C MET A 280 9.57 -11.06 1.97
N VAL A 281 10.18 -12.24 2.06
CA VAL A 281 9.63 -13.39 2.78
C VAL A 281 10.37 -13.59 4.10
N GLU A 282 9.67 -13.57 5.22
CA GLU A 282 10.24 -13.96 6.51
C GLU A 282 10.30 -15.49 6.60
N PRO A 283 11.49 -16.12 6.75
CA PRO A 283 11.59 -17.57 6.85
C PRO A 283 10.92 -18.09 8.13
N ARG A 284 10.10 -19.14 8.00
CA ARG A 284 9.40 -19.79 9.12
C ARG A 284 10.35 -20.27 10.23
N ASP A 285 11.54 -20.73 9.85
CA ASP A 285 12.53 -21.32 10.75
C ASP A 285 13.50 -20.29 11.36
N ALA A 286 13.39 -19.01 11.02
CA ALA A 286 14.24 -17.98 11.64
C ALA A 286 14.02 -17.92 13.17
N LYS A 287 12.81 -18.26 13.64
CA LYS A 287 12.50 -18.28 15.07
C LYS A 287 13.14 -19.45 15.82
N SER A 288 13.36 -20.60 15.18
CA SER A 288 13.99 -21.77 15.83
C SER A 288 15.52 -21.70 15.84
N ALA A 289 16.12 -21.05 14.84
CA ALA A 289 17.57 -20.85 14.80
C ALA A 289 18.07 -19.78 15.81
N GLN A 290 17.19 -18.89 16.26
CA GLN A 290 17.55 -17.79 17.17
C GLN A 290 17.74 -18.25 18.63
N GLU A 291 17.16 -19.39 19.04
CA GLU A 291 17.31 -19.93 20.40
C GLU A 291 18.71 -20.50 20.71
N ASN A 292 19.57 -20.71 19.69
CA ASN A 292 20.90 -21.31 19.85
C ASN A 292 22.07 -20.35 19.61
N LYS A 293 21.85 -19.05 19.46
CA LYS A 293 22.98 -18.10 19.43
C LYS A 293 23.56 -17.98 20.83
N SER A 294 24.71 -18.63 21.04
CA SER A 294 25.56 -18.40 22.20
C SER A 294 25.77 -16.90 22.37
N VAL A 295 25.73 -16.44 23.62
CA VAL A 295 25.95 -15.05 24.05
C VAL A 295 27.36 -14.62 23.62
N ASP A 296 27.50 -14.26 22.36
CA ASP A 296 28.71 -13.67 21.82
C ASP A 296 28.70 -12.19 22.23
N GLU A 297 29.78 -11.74 22.87
CA GLU A 297 29.89 -10.42 23.50
C GLU A 297 29.39 -9.34 22.54
N HIS A 298 28.19 -8.81 22.82
CA HIS A 298 27.53 -7.81 22.00
C HIS A 298 28.35 -6.52 22.04
N ARG A 299 29.30 -6.42 21.11
CA ARG A 299 30.01 -5.18 20.84
C ARG A 299 28.99 -4.23 20.22
N VAL A 300 28.44 -3.34 21.07
CA VAL A 300 27.44 -2.34 20.68
C VAL A 300 28.06 -1.41 19.63
N VAL A 301 27.84 -1.72 18.35
CA VAL A 301 28.20 -0.82 17.26
C VAL A 301 27.25 0.36 17.32
N SER A 302 27.80 1.56 17.48
CA SER A 302 27.01 2.80 17.50
C SER A 302 26.23 2.93 16.20
N LYS A 303 24.91 2.74 16.26
CA LYS A 303 23.98 2.96 15.14
C LYS A 303 23.75 4.46 14.91
N VAL A 304 23.65 4.85 13.65
CA VAL A 304 23.35 6.21 13.21
C VAL A 304 22.14 6.15 12.29
N TRP A 305 21.10 6.92 12.61
CA TRP A 305 19.89 7.03 11.80
C TRP A 305 19.76 8.42 11.22
N LYS A 306 19.56 8.49 9.90
CA LYS A 306 19.00 9.68 9.25
C LYS A 306 17.53 9.84 9.65
N LYS A 307 16.96 10.99 9.30
CA LYS A 307 15.59 11.35 9.70
C LYS A 307 14.54 10.32 9.26
N LYS A 308 14.56 9.86 8.00
CA LYS A 308 13.60 8.86 7.48
C LYS A 308 13.78 7.51 8.19
N GLN A 309 15.02 7.03 8.34
CA GLN A 309 15.34 5.79 9.05
C GLN A 309 14.91 5.82 10.52
N TRP A 310 15.04 6.98 11.18
CA TRP A 310 14.60 7.16 12.55
C TRP A 310 13.08 7.15 12.68
N ASP A 311 12.35 7.77 11.75
CA ASP A 311 10.88 7.70 11.73
C ASP A 311 10.41 6.24 11.57
N VAL A 312 11.05 5.48 10.67
CA VAL A 312 10.80 4.05 10.47
C VAL A 312 11.07 3.24 11.74
N PHE A 313 12.22 3.46 12.40
CA PHE A 313 12.53 2.81 13.66
C PHE A 313 11.48 3.11 14.74
N VAL A 314 10.99 4.35 14.80
CA VAL A 314 9.94 4.75 15.74
C VAL A 314 8.62 4.03 15.48
N GLU A 315 8.23 3.79 14.22
CA GLU A 315 7.06 2.98 13.88
C GLU A 315 7.21 1.55 14.44
N SER A 316 8.35 0.90 14.18
CA SER A 316 8.65 -0.44 14.70
C SER A 316 8.70 -0.48 16.24
N LEU A 317 9.25 0.57 16.87
CA LEU A 317 9.28 0.71 18.32
C LEU A 317 7.86 0.79 18.90
N LEU A 318 6.97 1.60 18.33
CA LEU A 318 5.59 1.72 18.79
C LEU A 318 4.85 0.39 18.67
N GLN A 319 5.06 -0.35 17.58
CA GLN A 319 4.48 -1.67 17.40
C GLN A 319 5.03 -2.68 18.44
N HIS A 320 6.34 -2.67 18.68
CA HIS A 320 6.95 -3.52 19.70
C HIS A 320 6.41 -3.21 21.11
N VAL A 321 6.26 -1.93 21.45
CA VAL A 321 5.73 -1.51 22.77
C VAL A 321 4.22 -1.76 22.89
N LYS A 322 3.46 -1.76 21.78
CA LYS A 322 2.06 -2.20 21.76
C LYS A 322 1.92 -3.64 22.25
N GLU A 323 2.83 -4.51 21.83
CA GLU A 323 2.90 -5.91 22.27
C GLU A 323 3.51 -6.05 23.68
N ASN A 324 4.27 -5.05 24.13
CA ASN A 324 5.03 -5.05 25.38
C ASN A 324 4.78 -3.79 26.22
N GLN A 325 3.53 -3.55 26.60
CA GLN A 325 3.10 -2.25 27.18
C GLN A 325 3.85 -1.81 28.45
N LYS A 326 4.50 -2.75 29.17
CA LYS A 326 5.36 -2.46 30.33
C LYS A 326 6.58 -1.61 29.99
N LEU A 327 6.99 -1.57 28.73
CA LEU A 327 8.10 -0.75 28.23
C LEU A 327 7.70 0.73 28.10
N ALA A 328 6.41 1.06 28.11
CA ALA A 328 5.95 2.44 28.07
C ALA A 328 5.81 3.02 29.49
N SER A 329 6.27 4.25 29.66
CA SER A 329 6.04 5.01 30.88
C SER A 329 4.57 5.44 30.98
N ILE A 330 3.98 5.30 32.16
CA ILE A 330 2.64 5.80 32.49
C ILE A 330 2.65 7.26 32.95
N SER A 331 3.83 7.86 33.05
CA SER A 331 4.02 9.23 33.53
C SER A 331 4.84 10.04 32.55
N LEU A 332 4.58 11.34 32.46
CA LEU A 332 5.42 12.23 31.65
C LEU A 332 6.73 12.49 32.40
N HIS A 333 7.85 12.27 31.73
CA HIS A 333 9.17 12.46 32.34
C HIS A 333 9.54 13.94 32.35
N LYS A 334 10.14 14.39 33.44
CA LYS A 334 10.85 15.67 33.48
C LYS A 334 12.20 15.50 32.78
N LEU A 335 12.65 16.54 32.09
CA LEU A 335 13.94 16.52 31.40
C LEU A 335 15.10 16.48 32.40
N PRO A 336 16.03 15.51 32.30
CA PRO A 336 17.20 15.47 33.17
C PRO A 336 18.16 16.64 32.90
N ASN A 337 18.78 17.17 33.95
CA ASN A 337 19.80 18.23 33.81
C ASN A 337 20.97 17.84 32.89
N ALA A 338 21.35 16.55 32.90
CA ALA A 338 22.40 16.04 32.00
C ALA A 338 22.07 16.27 30.52
N PHE A 339 20.81 16.02 30.13
CA PHE A 339 20.33 16.29 28.77
C PHE A 339 20.25 17.79 28.46
N LEU A 340 19.88 18.62 29.44
CA LEU A 340 19.88 20.07 29.25
C LEU A 340 21.29 20.63 29.04
N ASN A 341 22.32 19.96 29.55
CA ASN A 341 23.71 20.41 29.42
C ASN A 341 24.41 19.92 28.14
N ASP A 342 23.90 18.87 27.49
CA ASP A 342 24.44 18.36 26.23
C ASP A 342 23.50 18.66 25.05
N GLU A 343 23.92 19.59 24.19
CA GLU A 343 23.14 19.97 23.02
C GLU A 343 22.99 18.86 21.98
N ARG A 344 23.87 17.86 21.97
CA ARG A 344 23.84 16.75 21.00
C ARG A 344 22.94 15.61 21.45
N SER A 345 22.69 15.49 22.75
CA SER A 345 21.82 14.47 23.30
C SER A 345 20.39 14.60 22.76
N VAL A 346 19.70 13.46 22.70
CA VAL A 346 18.28 13.36 22.33
C VAL A 346 17.55 12.59 23.41
N TYR A 347 16.70 13.29 24.16
CA TYR A 347 15.90 12.66 25.21
C TYR A 347 14.60 12.13 24.61
N CYS A 348 14.46 10.82 24.60
CA CYS A 348 13.35 10.14 23.96
C CYS A 348 12.80 9.05 24.89
N TYR A 349 11.48 8.90 24.91
CA TYR A 349 10.82 7.80 25.62
C TYR A 349 9.44 7.49 25.05
N VAL A 350 8.91 6.30 25.36
CA VAL A 350 7.55 5.90 25.00
C VAL A 350 6.62 6.15 26.19
N TYR A 351 5.53 6.87 25.94
CA TYR A 351 4.50 7.21 26.92
C TYR A 351 3.19 6.49 26.58
N ARG A 352 2.55 5.89 27.58
CA ARG A 352 1.23 5.26 27.49
C ARG A 352 0.19 6.09 28.23
N GLY A 353 -0.84 6.50 27.51
CA GLY A 353 -1.94 7.30 28.02
C GLY A 353 -2.22 8.48 27.12
N ARG A 354 -3.19 9.33 27.49
CA ARG A 354 -3.56 10.47 26.64
C ARG A 354 -2.47 11.54 26.68
N CYS A 355 -1.66 11.64 25.62
CA CYS A 355 -0.66 12.70 25.52
C CYS A 355 -1.34 14.02 25.12
N ILE A 356 -1.80 14.78 26.11
CA ILE A 356 -2.25 16.15 25.87
C ILE A 356 -1.01 17.04 25.80
N PRO A 357 -0.76 17.74 24.67
CA PRO A 357 0.50 18.44 24.49
C PRO A 357 0.65 19.77 25.24
N SER A 358 -0.34 20.16 26.03
CA SER A 358 -0.41 21.48 26.64
C SER A 358 -0.41 21.40 28.15
N GLY A 359 0.67 21.88 28.77
CA GLY A 359 0.79 22.01 30.22
C GLY A 359 2.24 21.96 30.68
N MET A 360 2.48 22.39 31.93
CA MET A 360 3.79 22.30 32.60
C MET A 360 4.04 20.92 33.24
N LYS A 361 3.44 19.85 32.71
CA LYS A 361 3.50 18.51 33.35
C LYS A 361 4.90 17.91 33.33
N ASP A 362 5.68 18.19 32.29
CA ASP A 362 7.09 17.81 32.16
C ASP A 362 8.04 18.90 32.68
N GLY A 363 7.50 19.96 33.30
CA GLY A 363 8.26 21.07 33.86
C GLY A 363 8.49 22.25 32.91
N LEU A 364 8.15 22.13 31.62
CA LEU A 364 8.36 23.21 30.63
C LEU A 364 7.04 23.66 30.00
N LYS A 365 6.99 24.93 29.59
CA LYS A 365 5.86 25.49 28.84
C LYS A 365 6.11 25.35 27.35
N TRP A 366 5.33 24.50 26.70
CA TRP A 366 5.47 24.19 25.27
C TRP A 366 4.45 24.93 24.41
N THR A 367 4.91 25.55 23.33
CA THR A 367 4.05 26.13 22.29
C THR A 367 3.92 25.15 21.11
N SER A 368 2.69 24.78 20.76
CA SER A 368 2.39 23.82 19.69
C SER A 368 2.58 24.42 18.29
N SER A 369 3.07 23.61 17.35
CA SER A 369 2.88 23.86 15.93
C SER A 369 1.40 23.71 15.56
N ARG A 370 0.95 24.47 14.54
CA ARG A 370 -0.46 24.44 14.09
C ARG A 370 -0.84 23.06 13.51
N ASN A 371 0.04 22.47 12.70
CA ASN A 371 -0.30 21.29 11.91
C ASN A 371 0.20 19.99 12.52
N ILE A 372 -0.59 18.94 12.32
CA ILE A 372 -0.15 17.53 12.43
C ILE A 372 0.45 17.18 11.07
N ILE A 373 1.62 16.57 11.08
CA ILE A 373 2.29 16.07 9.87
C ILE A 373 2.14 14.56 9.88
N SER A 374 1.71 13.99 8.77
CA SER A 374 1.69 12.54 8.55
C SER A 374 2.84 12.16 7.63
N GLY A 375 3.59 11.11 7.96
CA GLY A 375 4.58 10.51 7.08
C GLY A 375 4.48 9.01 7.20
N GLY A 376 3.89 8.34 6.21
CA GLY A 376 3.55 6.93 6.33
C GLY A 376 2.44 6.70 7.37
N ARG A 377 2.64 5.72 8.26
CA ARG A 377 1.71 5.41 9.36
C ARG A 377 1.95 6.28 10.58
N LEU A 378 3.12 6.90 10.68
CA LEU A 378 3.48 7.79 11.76
C LEU A 378 2.86 9.18 11.59
N GLN A 379 2.05 9.56 12.57
CA GLN A 379 1.58 10.92 12.77
C GLN A 379 2.49 11.63 13.77
N ARG A 380 2.75 12.93 13.56
CA ARG A 380 3.62 13.70 14.45
C ARG A 380 3.20 15.15 14.60
N ARG A 381 3.49 15.71 15.78
CA ARG A 381 3.30 17.13 16.09
C ARG A 381 4.53 17.69 16.77
N TYR A 382 4.83 18.95 16.48
CA TYR A 382 5.99 19.63 17.01
C TYR A 382 5.59 20.68 18.05
N PHE A 383 6.48 20.87 19.02
CA PHE A 383 6.35 21.87 20.06
C PHE A 383 7.69 22.55 20.27
N TYR A 384 7.65 23.80 20.69
CA TYR A 384 8.84 24.61 20.88
C TYR A 384 8.77 25.31 22.23
N THR A 385 9.93 25.52 22.84
CA THR A 385 10.07 26.30 24.06
C THR A 385 11.43 27.01 24.08
N VAL A 386 11.57 27.98 24.96
CA VAL A 386 12.81 28.71 25.22
C VAL A 386 13.13 28.51 26.69
N LEU A 387 14.33 28.02 26.98
CA LEU A 387 14.84 27.85 28.33
C LEU A 387 15.18 29.21 28.96
N ASP A 388 15.36 29.22 30.28
CA ASP A 388 15.67 30.45 31.02
C ASP A 388 17.00 31.09 30.59
N ASP A 389 17.93 30.29 30.05
CA ASP A 389 19.21 30.73 29.49
C ASP A 389 19.12 31.19 28.01
N GLY A 390 17.92 31.21 27.44
CA GLY A 390 17.67 31.63 26.06
C GLY A 390 17.86 30.53 25.00
N ARG A 391 18.34 29.33 25.37
CA ARG A 391 18.44 28.21 24.42
C ARG A 391 17.05 27.75 24.00
N LYS A 392 16.95 27.36 22.72
CA LYS A 392 15.67 26.93 22.13
C LYS A 392 15.62 25.42 22.08
N MET A 393 14.47 24.89 22.45
CA MET A 393 14.22 23.47 22.44
C MET A 393 13.01 23.12 21.58
N LYS A 394 13.02 21.90 21.08
CA LYS A 394 11.97 21.32 20.27
C LYS A 394 11.56 19.97 20.85
N ARG A 395 10.26 19.76 20.96
CA ARG A 395 9.66 18.46 21.30
C ARG A 395 8.87 17.95 20.11
N ARG A 396 9.03 16.68 19.80
CA ARG A 396 8.34 15.96 18.74
C ARG A 396 7.55 14.83 19.39
N VAL A 397 6.24 14.88 19.28
CA VAL A 397 5.33 13.81 19.75
C VAL A 397 4.86 13.04 18.54
N MET A 398 5.05 11.72 18.56
CA MET A 398 4.78 10.82 17.43
C MET A 398 3.87 9.67 17.88
N TRP A 399 2.94 9.26 17.02
CA TRP A 399 2.00 8.17 17.31
C TRP A 399 1.51 7.52 16.02
N MET A 400 0.88 6.35 16.13
CA MET A 400 0.21 5.67 15.01
C MET A 400 -1.29 5.59 15.27
N SER A 401 -2.10 5.62 14.21
CA SER A 401 -3.57 5.59 14.33
C SER A 401 -4.10 4.27 14.89
N ASP A 402 -3.37 3.18 14.74
CA ASP A 402 -3.69 1.83 15.23
C ASP A 402 -3.14 1.55 16.63
N ALA A 403 -2.48 2.51 17.28
CA ALA A 403 -1.99 2.46 18.66
C ALA A 403 -2.25 3.80 19.38
N PRO A 404 -3.52 4.24 19.50
CA PRO A 404 -3.88 5.60 19.92
C PRO A 404 -3.46 5.95 21.37
N GLU A 405 -3.14 4.95 22.19
CA GLU A 405 -2.70 5.11 23.57
C GLU A 405 -1.17 5.23 23.73
N LEU A 406 -0.39 5.01 22.65
CA LEU A 406 1.06 5.04 22.68
C LEU A 406 1.63 6.24 21.92
N TYR A 407 2.59 6.90 22.54
CA TYR A 407 3.26 8.07 22.00
C TYR A 407 4.76 7.97 22.21
N VAL A 408 5.56 8.26 21.18
CA VAL A 408 6.98 8.54 21.37
C VAL A 408 7.16 10.04 21.57
N VAL A 409 7.75 10.41 22.70
CA VAL A 409 8.04 11.79 23.06
C VAL A 409 9.54 12.01 22.94
N GLU A 410 9.94 12.78 21.93
CA GLU A 410 11.32 13.11 21.64
C GLU A 410 11.58 14.59 21.91
N HIS A 411 12.67 14.90 22.61
CA HIS A 411 13.14 16.25 22.87
C HIS A 411 14.53 16.43 22.28
N ARG A 412 14.75 17.60 21.67
CA ARG A 412 16.04 18.02 21.11
C ARG A 412 16.29 19.49 21.38
N HIS A 413 17.56 19.85 21.49
CA HIS A 413 17.99 21.23 21.33
C HIS A 413 17.78 21.65 19.87
N LEU A 414 17.31 22.87 19.63
CA LEU A 414 17.03 23.34 18.27
C LEU A 414 18.32 23.53 17.46
N SER A 415 19.46 23.71 18.12
CA SER A 415 20.80 23.72 17.50
C SER A 415 21.20 22.35 16.95
N HIS A 416 20.58 21.27 17.41
CA HIS A 416 20.88 19.92 16.93
C HIS A 416 20.08 19.56 15.67
N CYS A 417 20.74 19.71 14.51
CA CYS A 417 20.18 19.39 13.19
C CYS A 417 20.73 18.09 12.58
N GLY A 418 21.40 17.25 13.37
CA GLY A 418 22.12 16.07 12.89
C GLY A 418 21.28 14.78 12.80
N PRO A 419 21.89 13.69 12.31
CA PRO A 419 21.34 12.34 12.44
C PRO A 419 21.21 11.95 13.92
N ILE A 420 20.37 10.95 14.21
CA ILE A 420 20.29 10.35 15.54
C ILE A 420 21.41 9.34 15.70
N VAL A 421 22.19 9.46 16.75
CA VAL A 421 23.21 8.47 17.11
C VAL A 421 22.76 7.74 18.36
N SER A 422 22.84 6.41 18.35
CA SER A 422 22.40 5.55 19.47
C SER A 422 23.01 5.94 20.82
N ASN A 423 24.29 6.27 20.86
CA ASN A 423 24.98 6.69 22.08
C ASN A 423 24.59 8.11 22.58
N GLN A 424 23.79 8.86 21.81
CA GLN A 424 23.25 10.17 22.20
C GLN A 424 21.79 10.05 22.68
N LEU A 425 21.19 8.86 22.61
CA LEU A 425 19.82 8.64 23.07
C LEU A 425 19.78 8.48 24.59
N VAL A 426 18.89 9.24 25.23
CA VAL A 426 18.69 9.24 26.69
C VAL A 426 17.21 9.03 26.98
N GLY A 427 16.88 8.45 28.14
CA GLY A 427 15.50 8.41 28.67
C GLY A 427 14.88 7.02 28.77
N MET A 428 15.48 6.01 28.16
CA MET A 428 15.12 4.59 28.26
C MET A 428 16.39 3.73 28.17
N ASP A 429 16.25 2.44 28.43
CA ASP A 429 17.30 1.43 28.17
C ASP A 429 17.42 1.19 26.66
N TRP A 430 17.96 2.19 25.96
CA TRP A 430 17.94 2.25 24.50
C TRP A 430 18.70 1.12 23.84
N GLU A 431 19.80 0.65 24.41
CA GLU A 431 20.56 -0.49 23.87
C GLU A 431 19.66 -1.73 23.75
N VAL A 432 18.98 -2.09 24.84
CA VAL A 432 18.06 -3.24 24.90
C VAL A 432 16.90 -3.05 23.92
N LEU A 433 16.32 -1.84 23.85
CA LEU A 433 15.21 -1.56 22.95
C LEU A 433 15.62 -1.56 21.48
N ILE A 434 16.78 -0.98 21.17
CA ILE A 434 17.33 -0.96 19.81
C ILE A 434 17.54 -2.39 19.34
N ASP A 435 18.11 -3.26 20.16
CA ASP A 435 18.34 -4.65 19.80
C ASP A 435 17.01 -5.40 19.64
N ALA A 436 16.12 -5.32 20.63
CA ALA A 436 14.81 -5.97 20.57
C ALA A 436 13.95 -5.53 19.37
N VAL A 437 13.99 -4.23 19.01
CA VAL A 437 13.28 -3.72 17.84
C VAL A 437 13.99 -4.12 16.55
N SER A 438 15.32 -4.03 16.49
CA SER A 438 16.11 -4.36 15.30
C SER A 438 16.09 -5.85 14.97
N GLU A 439 15.82 -6.72 15.94
CA GLU A 439 15.68 -8.16 15.68
C GLU A 439 14.37 -8.50 14.96
N ARG A 440 13.35 -7.64 15.08
CA ARG A 440 12.07 -7.87 14.42
C ARG A 440 12.23 -7.84 12.90
N ALA A 441 11.55 -8.76 12.21
CA ALA A 441 11.65 -8.86 10.76
C ALA A 441 11.08 -7.62 10.05
N ASP A 442 9.99 -7.05 10.58
CA ASP A 442 9.39 -5.81 10.06
C ASP A 442 10.37 -4.64 10.13
N ALA A 443 11.08 -4.49 11.26
CA ALA A 443 12.06 -3.42 11.45
C ALA A 443 13.27 -3.53 10.51
N ARG A 444 13.88 -4.72 10.41
CA ARG A 444 15.02 -4.97 9.49
C ARG A 444 14.66 -4.62 8.06
N MET A 445 13.44 -4.96 7.69
CA MET A 445 12.95 -4.73 6.36
C MET A 445 12.66 -3.26 6.08
N LEU A 446 11.90 -2.58 6.92
CA LEU A 446 11.62 -1.16 6.73
C LEU A 446 12.91 -0.36 6.73
N GLN A 447 13.91 -0.76 7.53
CA GLN A 447 15.23 -0.19 7.50
C GLN A 447 15.93 -0.43 6.16
N SER A 448 15.92 -1.68 5.65
CA SER A 448 16.46 -2.01 4.33
C SER A 448 15.79 -1.18 3.23
N PHE A 449 14.46 -1.03 3.25
CA PHE A 449 13.74 -0.18 2.29
C PHE A 449 14.06 1.30 2.45
N ALA A 450 14.29 1.80 3.66
CA ALA A 450 14.67 3.19 3.87
C ALA A 450 16.09 3.47 3.35
N GLU A 451 17.01 2.52 3.55
CA GLU A 451 18.37 2.54 3.01
C GLU A 451 18.34 2.50 1.48
N LEU A 452 17.59 1.55 0.91
CA LEU A 452 17.39 1.47 -0.54
C LEU A 452 16.71 2.75 -1.08
N GLY A 453 15.69 3.26 -0.40
CA GLY A 453 14.89 4.34 -0.92
C GLY A 453 15.64 5.67 -1.04
N GLU A 454 16.50 5.98 -0.07
CA GLU A 454 17.31 7.19 -0.12
C GLU A 454 18.48 7.09 -1.10
N GLU A 455 19.14 5.95 -1.19
CA GLU A 455 20.33 5.81 -2.04
C GLU A 455 19.94 5.68 -3.53
N TYR A 456 18.88 4.93 -3.82
CA TYR A 456 18.50 4.59 -5.20
C TYR A 456 17.43 5.54 -5.78
N PHE A 457 16.36 5.86 -5.04
CA PHE A 457 15.23 6.59 -5.64
C PHE A 457 15.39 8.10 -5.62
N ASP A 458 15.94 8.68 -4.55
CA ASP A 458 16.17 10.13 -4.48
C ASP A 458 17.30 10.56 -5.46
N SER A 459 18.28 9.69 -5.70
CA SER A 459 19.37 9.90 -6.69
C SER A 459 18.87 9.83 -8.14
N ALA A 460 18.00 8.86 -8.47
CA ALA A 460 17.43 8.72 -9.81
C ALA A 460 16.43 9.85 -10.16
N ALA A 461 15.62 10.29 -9.19
CA ALA A 461 14.68 11.39 -9.37
C ALA A 461 15.37 12.75 -9.64
N GLY A 462 16.61 12.92 -9.17
CA GLY A 462 17.42 14.10 -9.48
C GLY A 462 17.90 14.15 -10.94
N GLN A 463 17.91 13.02 -11.65
CA GLN A 463 18.39 12.92 -13.04
C GLN A 463 17.26 12.91 -14.08
N SER A 464 16.03 12.53 -13.71
CA SER A 464 14.89 12.34 -14.64
C SER A 464 14.17 13.62 -15.08
N GLN A 465 14.66 14.81 -14.74
CA GLN A 465 14.07 16.08 -15.20
C GLN A 465 14.31 16.40 -16.70
N ARG A 466 14.73 15.41 -17.52
CA ARG A 466 14.89 15.52 -18.97
C ARG A 466 14.04 14.45 -19.67
N SER A 467 13.04 14.93 -20.43
CA SER A 467 12.13 14.26 -21.39
C SER A 467 11.12 13.23 -20.86
N GLU A 468 9.83 13.57 -20.99
CA GLU A 468 8.65 12.85 -20.45
C GLU A 468 8.28 11.53 -21.17
N SER A 469 8.96 11.12 -22.25
CA SER A 469 8.55 9.90 -23.01
C SER A 469 9.39 8.64 -22.75
N ASP A 470 10.51 8.73 -22.02
CA ASP A 470 11.41 7.60 -21.69
C ASP A 470 11.40 7.23 -20.19
N ASP A 471 10.43 7.75 -19.45
CA ASP A 471 10.49 7.91 -17.98
C ASP A 471 10.57 6.58 -17.21
N VAL A 472 9.87 5.54 -17.68
CA VAL A 472 9.88 4.22 -17.02
C VAL A 472 11.17 3.45 -17.33
N SER A 473 11.75 3.63 -18.52
CA SER A 473 13.06 3.07 -18.89
C SER A 473 14.16 3.67 -18.04
N ASN A 474 14.19 4.99 -17.98
CA ASN A 474 15.22 5.73 -17.28
C ASN A 474 15.08 5.58 -15.76
N TYR A 475 13.88 5.37 -15.24
CA TYR A 475 13.69 5.10 -13.83
C TYR A 475 14.17 3.70 -13.43
N VAL A 476 13.76 2.65 -14.15
CA VAL A 476 14.18 1.27 -13.86
C VAL A 476 15.68 1.13 -14.11
N ASN A 477 16.18 1.62 -15.24
CA ASN A 477 17.61 1.64 -15.55
C ASN A 477 18.37 2.55 -14.56
N GLY A 478 17.83 3.69 -14.16
CA GLY A 478 18.48 4.55 -13.16
C GLY A 478 18.63 3.88 -11.80
N VAL A 479 17.62 3.11 -11.36
CA VAL A 479 17.71 2.32 -10.13
C VAL A 479 18.71 1.16 -10.29
N LEU A 480 18.76 0.53 -11.47
CA LEU A 480 19.61 -0.63 -11.76
C LEU A 480 21.08 -0.28 -12.07
N ASP A 481 21.33 0.71 -12.93
CA ASP A 481 22.64 1.22 -13.32
C ASP A 481 23.36 1.83 -12.11
N HIS A 482 22.62 2.48 -11.22
CA HIS A 482 23.19 2.99 -9.96
C HIS A 482 23.49 1.85 -8.97
N ALA A 483 22.64 0.82 -8.90
CA ALA A 483 22.95 -0.41 -8.14
C ALA A 483 24.21 -1.11 -8.65
N GLN A 484 24.43 -1.16 -9.97
CA GLN A 484 25.64 -1.71 -10.57
C GLN A 484 26.88 -0.85 -10.25
N MET A 485 26.77 0.49 -10.34
CA MET A 485 27.88 1.41 -10.04
C MET A 485 28.33 1.35 -8.57
N VAL A 486 27.39 1.15 -7.63
CA VAL A 486 27.73 0.99 -6.20
C VAL A 486 28.42 -0.35 -5.96
N VAL A 487 27.97 -1.44 -6.59
CA VAL A 487 28.65 -2.75 -6.52
C VAL A 487 30.09 -2.68 -6.98
N ASP A 488 30.37 -1.94 -8.06
CA ASP A 488 31.71 -1.82 -8.62
C ASP A 488 32.64 -0.95 -7.75
N ASN A 489 32.10 -0.14 -6.82
CA ASN A 489 32.86 0.79 -5.98
C ASN A 489 32.86 0.42 -4.47
N PHE A 490 32.09 -0.59 -4.04
CA PHE A 490 32.00 -0.99 -2.63
C PHE A 490 32.99 -2.12 -2.30
N ASP A 491 33.91 -1.87 -1.37
CA ASP A 491 34.95 -2.81 -0.93
C ASP A 491 34.39 -3.82 0.10
N TRP A 492 33.71 -4.85 -0.42
CA TRP A 492 33.04 -5.90 0.38
C TRP A 492 33.97 -6.73 1.27
N ALA A 493 35.29 -6.67 1.04
CA ALA A 493 36.29 -7.39 1.83
C ALA A 493 36.49 -6.86 3.26
N LYS A 494 35.81 -5.77 3.63
CA LYS A 494 35.88 -5.17 4.99
C LYS A 494 34.69 -5.50 5.89
N MET A 495 33.70 -6.24 5.38
CA MET A 495 32.46 -6.53 6.12
C MET A 495 32.29 -8.02 6.49
N PHE A 496 33.19 -8.87 6.01
CA PHE A 496 33.40 -10.27 6.42
C PHE A 496 34.86 -10.44 6.84
#